data_AF-A0A9W9Q7P0-F1
#
_entry.id   AF-A0A9W9Q7P0-F1
#
_cell.length_a   1.000
_cell.length_b   1.000
_cell.length_c   1.000
_cell.angle_alpha   90.00
_cell.angle_beta   90.00
_cell.angle_gamma   90.00
#
_symmetry.space_group_name_H-M   'P 1'
#
loop_
_entity.id
_entity.type
_entity.pdbx_description
1 polymer ?
#
loop_
_entity_poly.entity_id
_entity_poly.type
_entity_poly.pdbx_seq_one_letter_code
_entity_poly.pdbx_strand_id
1 'polypeptide(L)'
;MEQARVPKSVFMFEGANLSDMHDDNAVWVTVILKHHISPADSDERIMQFVVDQIKDGEVVIGPCSLSLVGAQCISLGLPVDRISRYILGALCHADALATWWLEQIREGVIQLDRSHIFGM
;
A
#
# COMPACT_ATOMS: atom_id res chain seq x y z
N MET A 1 5.48 3.37 28.91
CA MET A 1 4.36 3.44 27.95
C MET A 1 4.97 3.63 26.59
N GLU A 2 5.21 2.52 25.90
CA GLU A 2 5.72 2.53 24.53
C GLU A 2 4.58 3.06 23.66
N GLN A 3 4.76 4.23 23.05
CA GLN A 3 3.81 4.73 22.05
C GLN A 3 3.80 3.69 20.94
N ALA A 4 2.68 2.97 20.78
CA ALA A 4 2.49 2.08 19.64
C ALA A 4 2.78 2.90 18.39
N ARG A 5 3.86 2.55 17.66
CA ARG A 5 4.21 3.22 16.40
C ARG A 5 3.03 3.03 15.46
N VAL A 6 2.26 4.10 15.27
CA VAL A 6 1.16 4.12 14.30
C VAL A 6 1.75 3.82 12.92
N PRO A 7 1.20 2.87 12.15
CA PRO A 7 1.60 2.66 10.76
C PRO A 7 1.41 3.98 10.01
N LYS A 8 2.49 4.57 9.52
CA LYS A 8 2.40 5.72 8.63
C LYS A 8 2.02 5.22 7.25
N SER A 9 1.08 5.89 6.59
CA SER A 9 0.79 5.59 5.19
C SER A 9 2.05 5.74 4.36
N VAL A 10 2.15 4.94 3.30
CA VAL A 10 3.19 5.12 2.29
C VAL A 10 2.82 6.22 1.29
N PHE A 11 1.62 6.81 1.39
CA PHE A 11 1.16 7.88 0.52
C PHE A 11 1.29 9.23 1.22
N MET A 12 1.85 10.21 0.52
CA MET A 12 2.07 11.56 1.00
C MET A 12 1.31 12.58 0.18
N PHE A 13 0.73 13.58 0.84
CA PHE A 13 0.17 14.78 0.24
C PHE A 13 0.91 16.00 0.80
N GLU A 14 1.43 16.87 -0.09
CA GLU A 14 2.24 18.05 0.30
C GLU A 14 3.39 17.74 1.29
N GLY A 15 4.00 16.55 1.17
CA GLY A 15 5.12 16.12 2.04
C GLY A 15 4.69 15.62 3.43
N ALA A 16 3.39 15.53 3.71
CA ALA A 16 2.86 14.91 4.91
C ALA A 16 2.29 13.52 4.58
N ASN A 17 2.63 12.53 5.40
CA ASN A 17 2.02 11.20 5.31
C ASN A 17 0.52 11.32 5.54
N LEU A 18 -0.26 10.76 4.62
CA LEU A 18 -1.68 10.58 4.82
C LEU A 18 -1.86 9.66 6.04
N SER A 19 -2.92 9.92 6.82
CA SER A 19 -3.25 8.99 7.88
C SER A 19 -3.79 7.73 7.21
N ASP A 20 -3.09 6.60 7.38
CA ASP A 20 -3.73 5.33 7.10
C ASP A 20 -5.00 5.29 7.95
N MET A 21 -6.10 4.80 7.37
CA MET A 21 -7.24 4.43 8.19
C MET A 21 -6.76 3.29 9.09
N HIS A 22 -6.33 3.63 10.30
CA HIS A 22 -6.02 2.69 11.36
C HIS A 22 -7.35 2.11 11.83
N ASP A 23 -7.90 1.23 11.03
CA ASP A 23 -9.01 0.38 11.43
C ASP A 23 -8.38 -0.90 11.96
N ASP A 24 -8.57 -1.17 13.25
CA ASP A 24 -8.25 -2.46 13.86
C ASP A 24 -9.02 -3.62 13.16
N ASN A 25 -10.02 -3.27 12.33
CA ASN A 25 -10.75 -4.16 11.44
C ASN A 25 -10.40 -3.94 9.97
N ALA A 26 -9.18 -3.55 9.61
CA ALA A 26 -8.73 -3.56 8.22
C ALA A 26 -8.12 -4.91 7.82
N VAL A 27 -8.41 -5.36 6.60
CA VAL A 27 -7.60 -6.37 5.92
C VAL A 27 -6.57 -5.65 5.08
N TRP A 28 -5.32 -6.09 5.18
CA TRP A 28 -4.21 -5.52 4.43
C TRP A 28 -3.89 -6.39 3.24
N VAL A 29 -3.88 -5.78 2.05
CA VAL A 29 -3.37 -6.41 0.83
C VAL A 29 -1.99 -5.82 0.55
N THR A 30 -0.97 -6.67 0.55
CA THR A 30 0.42 -6.24 0.51
C THR A 30 1.14 -6.79 -0.71
N VAL A 31 1.79 -5.90 -1.46
CA VAL A 31 2.69 -6.26 -2.56
C VAL A 31 4.14 -6.12 -2.09
N ILE A 32 4.93 -7.18 -2.24
CA ILE A 32 6.37 -7.17 -1.96
C ILE A 32 7.11 -6.67 -3.19
N LEU A 33 7.96 -5.65 -3.02
CA LEU A 33 8.62 -4.95 -4.13
C LEU A 33 10.01 -5.52 -4.49
N LYS A 34 10.57 -6.40 -3.65
CA LYS A 34 11.96 -6.85 -3.75
C LYS A 34 12.30 -7.38 -5.14
N HIS A 35 13.50 -7.03 -5.61
CA HIS A 35 14.13 -7.48 -6.87
C HIS A 35 13.50 -6.98 -8.19
N HIS A 36 12.28 -6.44 -8.16
CA HIS A 36 11.59 -5.92 -9.35
C HIS A 36 11.57 -4.39 -9.43
N ILE A 37 11.67 -3.74 -8.26
CA ILE A 37 11.63 -2.29 -8.12
C ILE A 37 12.94 -1.78 -7.50
N SER A 38 13.43 -0.69 -8.06
CA SER A 38 14.60 0.04 -7.58
C SER A 38 14.18 1.34 -6.87
N PRO A 39 14.93 1.82 -5.87
CA PRO A 39 14.69 3.14 -5.27
C PRO A 39 14.79 4.31 -6.28
N ALA A 40 15.44 4.08 -7.42
CA ALA A 40 15.53 5.05 -8.51
C ALA A 40 14.29 5.09 -9.41
N ASP A 41 13.36 4.14 -9.28
CA ASP A 41 12.13 4.11 -10.06
C ASP A 41 11.23 5.30 -9.70
N SER A 42 10.41 5.75 -10.65
CA SER A 42 9.39 6.79 -10.39
C SER A 42 8.26 6.22 -9.53
N ASP A 43 7.59 7.09 -8.78
CA ASP A 43 6.43 6.68 -7.96
C ASP A 43 5.35 6.03 -8.83
N GLU A 44 5.16 6.56 -10.06
CA GLU A 44 4.26 5.98 -11.06
C GLU A 44 4.66 4.55 -11.43
N ARG A 45 5.93 4.28 -11.71
CA ARG A 45 6.41 2.93 -12.06
C ARG A 45 6.22 1.95 -10.91
N ILE A 46 6.50 2.40 -9.68
CA ILE A 46 6.32 1.59 -8.47
C ILE A 46 4.83 1.23 -8.29
N MET A 47 3.92 2.22 -8.39
CA MET A 47 2.49 1.95 -8.24
C MET A 47 1.89 1.18 -9.41
N GLN A 48 2.39 1.36 -10.64
CA GLN A 48 1.98 0.53 -11.77
C GLN A 48 2.33 -0.93 -11.51
N PHE A 49 3.54 -1.22 -11.01
CA PHE A 49 3.92 -2.57 -10.60
C PHE A 49 2.99 -3.13 -9.51
N VAL A 50 2.62 -2.32 -8.50
CA VAL A 50 1.67 -2.73 -7.46
C VAL A 50 0.32 -3.12 -8.06
N VAL A 51 -0.23 -2.32 -8.99
CA VAL A 51 -1.48 -2.62 -9.70
C VAL A 51 -1.37 -3.95 -10.45
N ASP A 52 -0.27 -4.14 -11.19
CA ASP A 52 -0.07 -5.35 -11.98
C ASP A 52 0.01 -6.61 -11.09
N GLN A 53 0.73 -6.55 -9.96
CA GLN A 53 0.81 -7.66 -9.00
C GLN A 53 -0.53 -7.98 -8.35
N ILE A 54 -1.35 -6.96 -8.03
CA ILE A 54 -2.70 -7.19 -7.48
C ILE A 54 -3.60 -7.90 -8.50
N LYS A 55 -3.53 -7.51 -9.78
CA LYS A 55 -4.30 -8.14 -10.86
C LYS A 55 -3.88 -9.59 -11.10
N ASP A 56 -2.59 -9.87 -10.99
CA ASP A 56 -2.04 -11.21 -11.11
C ASP A 56 -2.31 -12.07 -9.85
N GLY A 57 -2.78 -11.46 -8.76
CA GLY A 57 -3.03 -12.12 -7.48
C GLY A 57 -1.76 -12.40 -6.67
N GLU A 58 -0.62 -11.84 -7.07
CA GLU A 58 0.69 -11.98 -6.42
C GLU A 58 0.79 -11.03 -5.21
N VAL A 59 -0.03 -11.30 -4.20
CA VAL A 59 -0.16 -10.46 -3.00
C VAL A 59 -0.20 -11.28 -1.72
N VAL A 60 0.17 -10.66 -0.61
CA VAL A 60 -0.04 -11.20 0.74
C VAL A 60 -1.24 -10.51 1.37
N ILE A 61 -2.23 -11.28 1.80
CA ILE A 61 -3.42 -10.78 2.49
C ILE A 61 -3.31 -11.14 3.97
N GLY A 62 -3.45 -10.16 4.87
CA GLY A 62 -3.30 -10.39 6.29
C GLY A 62 -3.97 -9.35 7.18
N PRO A 63 -3.99 -9.58 8.51
CA PRO A 63 -4.60 -8.67 9.48
C PRO A 63 -3.72 -7.45 9.81
N CYS A 64 -2.49 -7.38 9.28
CA CYS A 64 -1.56 -6.29 9.54
C CYS A 64 -0.76 -5.90 8.29
N SER A 65 -0.35 -4.64 8.22
CA SER A 65 0.58 -4.14 7.20
C SER A 65 1.95 -4.80 7.38
N LEU A 66 2.54 -5.34 6.30
CA LEU A 66 3.90 -5.86 6.36
C LEU A 66 4.97 -4.75 6.32
N SER A 67 4.59 -3.49 6.05
CA SER A 67 5.54 -2.37 6.15
C SER A 67 6.02 -2.21 7.60
N LEU A 68 5.18 -2.57 8.58
CA LEU A 68 5.52 -2.56 10.02
C LEU A 68 6.62 -3.57 10.40
N VAL A 69 6.78 -4.64 9.62
CA VAL A 69 7.81 -5.66 9.88
C VAL A 69 9.08 -5.45 9.05
N GLY A 70 9.25 -4.26 8.45
CA GLY A 70 10.47 -3.86 7.74
C GLY A 70 10.61 -4.48 6.34
N ALA A 71 9.54 -4.98 5.75
CA ALA A 71 9.55 -5.45 4.37
C ALA A 71 9.50 -4.26 3.39
N GLN A 72 10.29 -4.32 2.31
CA GLN A 72 10.15 -3.41 1.17
C GLN A 72 8.86 -3.78 0.42
N CYS A 73 7.77 -3.11 0.77
CA CYS A 73 6.43 -3.44 0.33
C CYS A 73 5.52 -2.22 0.34
N ILE A 74 4.39 -2.33 -0.35
CA ILE A 74 3.27 -1.40 -0.25
C ILE A 74 2.07 -2.19 0.25
N SER A 75 1.48 -1.73 1.36
CA SER A 75 0.33 -2.36 1.99
C SER A 75 -0.88 -1.44 1.85
N LEU A 76 -1.98 -1.97 1.30
CA LEU A 76 -3.24 -1.26 1.11
C LEU A 76 -4.24 -1.75 2.16
N GLY A 77 -4.64 -0.85 3.06
CA GLY A 77 -5.65 -1.11 4.06
C GLY A 77 -7.05 -1.06 3.46
N LEU A 78 -7.79 -2.15 3.58
CA LEU A 78 -9.17 -2.27 3.12
C LEU A 78 -10.09 -2.48 4.34
N PRO A 79 -11.18 -1.70 4.49
CA PRO A 79 -12.07 -1.86 5.63
C PRO A 79 -12.88 -3.16 5.51
N VAL A 80 -12.90 -3.99 6.56
CA VAL A 80 -13.53 -5.34 6.54
C VAL A 80 -15.01 -5.30 6.18
N ASP A 81 -15.72 -4.24 6.53
CA ASP A 81 -17.15 -4.07 6.22
C ASP A 81 -17.44 -3.97 4.71
N ARG A 82 -16.45 -3.58 3.90
CA ARG A 82 -16.55 -3.47 2.45
C ARG A 82 -16.02 -4.69 1.70
N ILE A 83 -15.35 -5.60 2.39
CA ILE A 83 -14.79 -6.79 1.78
C ILE A 83 -15.83 -7.91 1.87
N SER A 84 -16.26 -8.44 0.72
CA SER A 84 -16.98 -9.72 0.72
C SER A 84 -16.08 -10.76 1.42
N ARG A 85 -16.61 -11.69 2.22
CA ARG A 85 -15.85 -12.73 2.96
C ARG A 85 -14.89 -13.60 2.13
N TYR A 86 -14.73 -13.33 0.84
CA TYR A 86 -13.93 -14.03 -0.14
C TYR A 86 -12.71 -13.21 -0.58
N ILE A 87 -11.59 -13.90 -0.76
CA ILE A 87 -10.30 -13.38 -1.25
C ILE A 87 -10.48 -12.55 -2.53
N LEU A 88 -11.33 -13.00 -3.45
CA LEU A 88 -11.60 -12.30 -4.71
C LEU A 88 -12.16 -10.89 -4.48
N GLY A 89 -13.03 -10.71 -3.49
CA GLY A 89 -13.57 -9.39 -3.15
C GLY A 89 -12.52 -8.44 -2.59
N ALA A 90 -11.56 -8.96 -1.82
CA ALA A 90 -10.43 -8.17 -1.34
C ALA A 90 -9.51 -7.73 -2.50
N LEU A 91 -9.22 -8.63 -3.44
CA LEU A 91 -8.40 -8.32 -4.62
C LEU A 91 -9.06 -7.26 -5.52
N CYS A 92 -10.36 -7.36 -5.80
CA CYS A 92 -11.07 -6.35 -6.59
C CYS A 92 -11.04 -4.96 -5.93
N HIS A 93 -11.20 -4.89 -4.60
CA HIS A 93 -11.12 -3.62 -3.89
C HIS A 93 -9.69 -3.08 -3.85
N ALA A 94 -8.69 -3.95 -3.65
CA ALA A 94 -7.28 -3.57 -3.71
C ALA A 94 -6.91 -3.03 -5.10
N ASP A 95 -7.38 -3.66 -6.18
CA ASP A 95 -7.11 -3.23 -7.56
C ASP A 95 -7.70 -1.85 -7.83
N ALA A 96 -8.96 -1.63 -7.44
CA ALA A 96 -9.62 -0.33 -7.58
C ALA A 96 -8.89 0.75 -6.77
N LEU A 97 -8.48 0.45 -5.53
CA LEU A 97 -7.76 1.38 -4.67
C LEU A 97 -6.35 1.68 -5.19
N ALA A 98 -5.61 0.67 -5.64
CA ALA A 98 -4.28 0.82 -6.21
C ALA A 98 -4.31 1.64 -7.50
N THR A 99 -5.30 1.37 -8.36
CA THR A 99 -5.53 2.12 -9.60
C THR A 99 -5.84 3.59 -9.31
N TRP A 100 -6.70 3.86 -8.32
CA TRP A 100 -6.99 5.22 -7.91
C TRP A 100 -5.73 5.95 -7.40
N TRP A 101 -4.93 5.32 -6.55
CA TRP A 101 -3.68 5.92 -6.09
C TRP A 101 -2.69 6.18 -7.23
N LEU A 102 -2.59 5.28 -8.20
CA LEU A 102 -1.77 5.47 -9.38
C LEU A 102 -2.22 6.69 -10.20
N GLU A 103 -3.52 6.90 -10.35
CA GLU A 103 -4.07 8.10 -11.00
C GLU A 103 -3.67 9.38 -10.24
N GLN A 104 -3.82 9.37 -8.91
CA GLN A 104 -3.43 10.53 -8.09
C GLN A 104 -1.93 10.85 -8.17
N ILE A 105 -1.06 9.83 -8.32
CA ILE A 105 0.38 10.03 -8.55
C ILE A 105 0.64 10.61 -9.95
N ARG A 106 -0.04 10.09 -10.98
CA ARG A 106 0.07 10.60 -12.36
C ARG A 106 -0.37 12.06 -12.48
N GLU A 107 -1.36 12.46 -11.70
CA GLU A 107 -1.82 13.85 -11.60
C GLU A 107 -0.88 14.74 -10.76
N GLY A 108 0.12 14.15 -10.09
CA GLY A 108 1.06 14.87 -9.22
C GLY A 108 0.45 15.34 -7.91
N VAL A 109 -0.70 14.79 -7.52
CA VAL A 109 -1.43 15.14 -6.29
C VAL A 109 -0.76 14.52 -5.07
N ILE A 110 -0.29 13.27 -5.21
CA ILE A 110 0.39 12.54 -4.13
C ILE A 110 1.72 11.95 -4.58
N GLN A 111 2.55 11.63 -3.59
CA GLN A 111 3.85 10.98 -3.76
C GLN A 111 3.98 9.79 -2.81
N LEU A 112 4.91 8.89 -3.08
CA LEU A 112 5.23 7.79 -2.18
C LEU A 112 6.28 8.21 -1.14
N ASP A 113 6.08 7.83 0.12
CA ASP A 113 7.10 7.92 1.17
C ASP A 113 8.19 6.87 0.90
N ARG A 114 9.18 7.26 0.10
CA ARG A 114 10.31 6.41 -0.27
C ARG A 114 11.19 6.02 0.92
N SER A 115 11.23 6.86 1.96
CA SER A 115 11.97 6.54 3.19
C SER A 115 11.31 5.37 3.92
N HIS A 116 9.98 5.34 3.93
CA HIS A 116 9.21 4.24 4.50
C HIS A 116 9.39 2.95 3.68
N ILE A 117 9.29 3.04 2.36
CA ILE A 117 9.32 1.85 1.49
C ILE A 117 10.72 1.21 1.43
N PHE A 118 11.77 2.02 1.33
CA PHE A 118 13.13 1.53 1.08
C PHE A 118 14.08 1.65 2.28
N GLY A 119 13.68 2.34 3.34
CA GLY A 119 14.53 2.57 4.52
C GLY A 119 15.69 3.56 4.27
N MET A 120 15.50 4.49 3.33
CA MET A 120 16.49 5.52 2.95
C MET A 120 16.31 6.82 3.74
#